data_AF-U5VUQ7-F1
#
_entry.id   AF-U5VUQ7-F1
#
_cell.length_a   1.000
_cell.length_b   1.000
_cell.length_c   1.000
_cell.angle_alpha   90.00
_cell.angle_beta   90.00
_cell.angle_gamma   90.00
#
_symmetry.space_group_name_H-M   'P 1'
#
loop_
_entity.id
_entity.type
_entity.pdbx_description
1 polymer ?
#
loop_
_entity_poly.entity_id
_entity_poly.type
_entity_poly.pdbx_seq_one_letter_code
_entity_poly.pdbx_strand_id
1 'polypeptide(L)'
;MRRPTFLTVLVMLFALTACTGGDGKPEINFDEDAGFSVFLTADVTEAQKTGVEAELRGLPGATEVTYESSQAAYDKMRERFEGEPGGVPDIDPSYLPQSFRVKMKDMASVRRVRDDTATGDRLRAVAGVRDLVFPACTTVEECRKELSSPGPR
;
A
#
# COMPACT_ATOMS: atom_id res chain seq x y z
N MET A 1 -12.64 46.56 71.06
CA MET A 1 -13.23 45.20 71.19
C MET A 1 -12.60 44.33 70.10
N ARG A 2 -11.53 43.56 70.39
CA ARG A 2 -11.46 42.12 70.75
C ARG A 2 -12.09 41.15 69.72
N ARG A 3 -11.21 40.62 68.81
CA ARG A 3 -10.98 39.26 68.20
C ARG A 3 -12.15 38.24 68.10
N PRO A 4 -12.16 37.19 67.20
CA PRO A 4 -11.04 36.50 66.51
C PRO A 4 -11.32 36.07 65.02
N THR A 5 -10.28 35.86 64.18
CA THR A 5 -9.72 34.57 63.71
C THR A 5 -10.73 33.54 63.17
N PHE A 6 -10.74 33.30 61.85
CA PHE A 6 -10.84 31.94 61.29
C PHE A 6 -10.12 31.88 59.95
N LEU A 7 -9.07 31.06 59.96
CA LEU A 7 -8.20 30.66 58.87
C LEU A 7 -8.99 29.73 57.94
N THR A 8 -9.58 30.24 56.85
CA THR A 8 -10.21 29.37 55.85
C THR A 8 -9.19 29.02 54.77
N VAL A 9 -8.49 27.91 54.99
CA VAL A 9 -7.73 27.20 53.97
C VAL A 9 -8.75 26.65 52.96
N LEU A 10 -8.95 27.34 51.83
CA LEU A 10 -9.71 26.78 50.72
C LEU A 10 -8.78 25.88 49.91
N VAL A 11 -8.91 24.59 50.16
CA VAL A 11 -8.25 23.48 49.48
C VAL A 11 -8.47 23.57 47.97
N MET A 12 -7.38 23.68 47.21
CA MET A 12 -7.36 23.44 45.76
C MET A 12 -7.84 22.00 45.47
N LEU A 13 -9.04 21.87 44.93
CA LEU A 13 -9.55 20.65 44.29
C LEU A 13 -9.50 20.84 42.78
N PHE A 14 -8.29 20.78 42.21
CA PHE A 14 -8.08 20.52 40.79
C PHE A 14 -7.60 19.07 40.66
N ALA A 15 -8.54 18.14 40.57
CA ALA A 15 -8.22 16.77 40.23
C ALA A 15 -9.34 16.15 39.38
N LEU A 16 -8.95 15.92 38.12
CA LEU A 16 -9.30 14.73 37.33
C LEU A 16 -10.74 14.61 36.86
N THR A 17 -11.05 15.21 35.71
CA THR A 17 -11.81 14.51 34.65
C THR A 17 -11.62 15.21 33.32
N ALA A 18 -10.45 14.99 32.72
CA ALA A 18 -10.25 15.11 31.29
C ALA A 18 -9.71 13.78 30.77
N CYS A 19 -10.55 12.75 30.83
CA CYS A 19 -10.41 11.57 29.98
C CYS A 19 -11.45 11.70 28.87
N THR A 20 -11.29 12.67 27.98
CA THR A 20 -11.91 12.56 26.65
C THR A 20 -11.04 11.56 25.91
N GLY A 21 -11.39 10.28 26.02
CA GLY A 21 -10.89 9.24 25.13
C GLY A 21 -11.40 9.54 23.73
N GLY A 22 -10.73 10.47 23.06
CA GLY A 22 -10.65 10.43 21.62
C GLY A 22 -9.83 9.20 21.32
N ASP A 23 -10.49 8.10 20.97
CA ASP A 23 -9.84 6.92 20.43
C ASP A 23 -9.19 7.36 19.12
N GLY A 24 -7.99 7.94 19.19
CA GLY A 24 -7.17 8.37 18.06
C GLY A 24 -6.63 7.17 17.28
N LYS A 25 -7.48 6.18 17.02
CA LYS A 25 -7.21 5.09 16.09
C LYS A 25 -7.12 5.75 14.72
N PRO A 26 -5.97 5.69 14.05
CA PRO A 26 -5.89 6.15 12.68
C PRO A 26 -6.95 5.38 11.88
N GLU A 27 -7.89 6.10 11.27
CA GLU A 27 -8.75 5.51 10.25
C GLU A 27 -7.81 5.03 9.14
N ILE A 28 -7.71 3.71 8.96
CA ILE A 28 -6.87 3.14 7.92
C ILE A 28 -7.55 3.45 6.58
N ASN A 29 -7.01 4.41 5.84
CA ASN A 29 -7.46 4.70 4.49
C ASN A 29 -6.85 3.68 3.52
N PHE A 30 -7.56 2.58 3.30
CA PHE A 30 -7.15 1.53 2.38
C PHE A 30 -7.00 1.99 0.93
N ASP A 31 -7.57 3.13 0.54
CA ASP A 31 -7.57 3.59 -0.84
C ASP A 31 -6.29 4.35 -1.23
N GLU A 32 -5.45 4.79 -0.28
CA GLU A 32 -4.20 5.49 -0.60
C GLU A 32 -3.23 4.60 -1.37
N ASP A 33 -3.19 3.32 -1.01
CA ASP A 33 -2.36 2.28 -1.63
C ASP A 33 -3.09 1.52 -2.75
N ALA A 34 -4.22 2.04 -3.23
CA ALA A 34 -4.99 1.39 -4.29
C ALA A 34 -4.17 1.31 -5.57
N GLY A 35 -3.68 0.11 -5.88
CA GLY A 35 -2.91 -0.15 -7.08
C GLY A 35 -2.51 -1.61 -7.23
N PHE A 36 -1.91 -1.92 -8.37
CA PHE A 36 -1.34 -3.24 -8.65
C PHE A 36 -0.11 -3.08 -9.57
N SER A 37 0.69 -4.14 -9.68
CA SER A 37 1.90 -4.14 -10.50
C SER A 37 1.75 -5.07 -11.69
N VAL A 38 2.26 -4.65 -12.84
CA VAL A 38 2.35 -5.45 -14.06
C VAL A 38 3.81 -5.68 -14.37
N PHE A 39 4.28 -6.90 -14.13
CA PHE A 39 5.66 -7.27 -14.41
C PHE A 39 5.84 -7.62 -15.87
N LEU A 40 6.96 -7.18 -16.44
CA LEU A 40 7.30 -7.36 -17.84
C LEU A 40 8.22 -8.56 -18.05
N THR A 41 8.28 -9.05 -19.28
CA THR A 41 9.28 -10.04 -19.68
C THR A 41 10.67 -9.40 -19.76
N ALA A 42 11.73 -10.20 -19.61
CA ALA A 42 13.10 -9.69 -19.61
C ALA A 42 13.53 -9.10 -20.97
N ASP A 43 12.93 -9.59 -22.05
CA ASP A 43 13.18 -9.21 -23.45
C ASP A 43 12.19 -8.14 -23.97
N VAL A 44 11.44 -7.49 -23.07
CA VAL A 44 10.43 -6.49 -23.47
C VAL A 44 11.06 -5.35 -24.26
N THR A 45 10.47 -5.06 -25.43
CA THR A 45 10.90 -3.96 -26.31
C THR A 45 10.24 -2.63 -25.91
N GLU A 46 10.80 -1.50 -26.35
CA GLU A 46 10.18 -0.18 -26.12
C GLU A 46 8.76 -0.09 -26.70
N ALA A 47 8.54 -0.66 -27.90
CA ALA A 47 7.23 -0.68 -28.53
C ALA A 47 6.20 -1.49 -27.70
N GLN A 48 6.61 -2.63 -27.14
CA GLN A 48 5.77 -3.41 -26.23
C GLN A 48 5.50 -2.65 -24.94
N LYS A 49 6.49 -1.97 -24.35
CA LYS A 49 6.27 -1.12 -23.16
C LYS A 49 5.24 -0.04 -23.41
N THR A 50 5.31 0.66 -24.55
CA THR A 50 4.31 1.66 -24.92
C THR A 50 2.91 1.04 -25.09
N GLY A 51 2.83 -0.15 -25.69
CA GLY A 51 1.56 -0.89 -25.82
C GLY A 51 0.96 -1.27 -24.46
N VAL A 52 1.77 -1.83 -23.56
CA VAL A 52 1.35 -2.16 -22.19
C VAL A 52 0.88 -0.90 -21.46
N GLU A 53 1.66 0.18 -21.50
CA GLU A 53 1.32 1.43 -20.83
C GLU A 53 -0.02 2.01 -21.32
N ALA A 54 -0.28 1.94 -22.63
CA ALA A 54 -1.54 2.39 -23.22
C ALA A 54 -2.74 1.55 -22.75
N GLU A 55 -2.62 0.22 -22.73
CA GLU A 55 -3.65 -0.68 -22.22
C GLU A 55 -3.96 -0.40 -20.74
N LEU A 56 -2.93 -0.19 -19.91
CA LEU A 56 -3.08 0.08 -18.48
C LEU A 56 -3.73 1.44 -18.22
N ARG A 57 -3.37 2.49 -18.98
CA ARG A 57 -4.00 3.81 -18.89
C ARG A 57 -5.47 3.78 -19.31
N GLY A 58 -5.85 2.84 -20.18
CA GLY A 58 -7.23 2.64 -20.62
C GLY A 58 -8.13 1.95 -19.58
N LEU A 59 -7.59 1.45 -18.47
CA LEU A 59 -8.38 0.72 -17.48
C LEU A 59 -9.35 1.64 -16.72
N PRO A 60 -10.61 1.21 -16.52
CA PRO A 60 -11.57 1.97 -15.72
C PRO A 60 -11.08 2.21 -14.28
N GLY A 61 -10.82 3.48 -13.97
CA GLY A 61 -10.37 3.91 -12.65
C GLY A 61 -8.85 3.84 -12.44
N ALA A 62 -8.04 3.62 -13.47
CA ALA A 62 -6.62 3.93 -13.42
C ALA A 62 -6.43 5.46 -13.31
N THR A 63 -5.55 5.89 -12.42
CA THR A 63 -5.25 7.31 -12.17
C THR A 63 -3.80 7.66 -12.51
N GLU A 64 -2.90 6.69 -12.39
CA GLU A 64 -1.48 6.84 -12.72
C GLU A 64 -0.92 5.52 -13.22
N VAL A 65 -0.02 5.57 -14.19
CA VAL A 65 0.74 4.42 -14.68
C VAL A 65 2.20 4.83 -14.75
N THR A 66 3.03 4.20 -13.93
CA THR A 66 4.44 4.58 -13.74
C THR A 66 5.33 3.39 -14.02
N TYR A 67 6.23 3.54 -14.99
CA TYR A 67 7.25 2.54 -15.29
C TYR A 67 8.31 2.50 -14.19
N GLU A 68 8.67 1.30 -13.75
CA GLU A 68 9.71 1.02 -12.77
C GLU A 68 10.74 0.09 -13.40
N SER A 69 11.97 0.59 -13.57
CA SER A 69 13.08 -0.22 -14.06
C SER A 69 13.58 -1.18 -12.98
N SER A 70 14.30 -2.22 -13.40
CA SER A 70 15.00 -3.15 -12.50
C SER A 70 15.89 -2.43 -11.48
N GLN A 71 16.64 -1.42 -11.94
CA GLN A 71 17.49 -0.61 -11.06
C GLN A 71 16.66 0.22 -10.07
N ALA A 72 15.58 0.86 -10.51
CA ALA A 72 14.71 1.63 -9.62
C ALA A 72 14.04 0.75 -8.57
N ALA A 73 13.62 -0.47 -8.93
CA ALA A 73 13.10 -1.46 -7.99
C ALA A 73 14.16 -1.88 -6.95
N TYR A 74 15.40 -2.09 -7.39
CA TYR A 74 16.52 -2.41 -6.51
C TYR A 74 16.80 -1.28 -5.53
N ASP A 75 16.86 -0.03 -6.00
CA ASP A 75 17.14 1.12 -5.16
C ASP A 75 16.04 1.33 -4.09
N LYS A 76 14.77 1.18 -4.47
CA LYS A 76 13.65 1.21 -3.51
C LYS A 76 13.69 0.06 -2.50
N MET A 77 14.08 -1.13 -2.94
CA MET A 77 14.28 -2.26 -2.03
C MET A 77 15.37 -1.91 -1.02
N ARG A 78 16.52 -1.39 -1.48
CA ARG A 78 17.61 -0.96 -0.59
C ARG A 78 17.12 0.03 0.45
N GLU A 79 16.46 1.09 0.02
CA GLU A 79 15.90 2.13 0.91
C GLU A 79 14.96 1.53 1.96
N ARG A 80 14.10 0.58 1.58
CA ARG A 80 13.16 -0.05 2.52
C ARG A 80 13.85 -0.92 3.57
N PHE A 81 14.94 -1.59 3.21
CA PHE A 81 15.68 -2.48 4.11
C PHE A 81 16.81 -1.75 4.86
N GLU A 82 17.01 -0.46 4.63
CA GLU A 82 17.92 0.36 5.42
C GLU A 82 17.47 0.38 6.88
N GLY A 83 18.32 -0.12 7.78
CA GLY A 83 18.06 -0.17 9.21
C GLY A 83 17.35 -1.44 9.71
N GLU A 84 16.96 -2.35 8.83
CA GLU A 84 16.43 -3.65 9.24
C GLU A 84 17.54 -4.54 9.83
N PRO A 85 17.29 -5.32 10.90
CA PRO A 85 18.28 -6.19 11.54
C PRO A 85 18.92 -7.23 10.61
N GLY A 86 18.29 -7.53 9.47
CA GLY A 86 18.78 -8.43 8.43
C GLY A 86 19.54 -7.75 7.29
N GLY A 87 19.58 -6.41 7.25
CA GLY A 87 20.18 -5.63 6.17
C GLY A 87 19.45 -5.78 4.83
N VAL A 88 20.06 -5.22 3.79
CA VAL A 88 19.57 -5.35 2.41
C VAL A 88 19.91 -6.75 1.88
N PRO A 89 18.93 -7.48 1.30
CA PRO A 89 19.19 -8.73 0.59
C PRO A 89 20.19 -8.55 -0.57
N ASP A 90 21.17 -9.45 -0.67
CA ASP A 90 22.12 -9.49 -1.80
C ASP A 90 21.45 -10.13 -3.03
N ILE A 91 20.88 -9.30 -3.89
CA ILE A 91 20.15 -9.68 -5.09
C ILE A 91 20.68 -8.85 -6.27
N ASP A 92 21.07 -9.51 -7.36
CA ASP A 92 21.41 -8.81 -8.60
C ASP A 92 20.17 -8.06 -9.14
N PRO A 93 20.26 -6.75 -9.45
CA PRO A 93 19.12 -5.98 -9.95
C PRO A 93 18.44 -6.60 -11.17
N SER A 94 19.15 -7.34 -12.02
CA SER A 94 18.59 -8.02 -13.18
C SER A 94 17.56 -9.10 -12.83
N TYR A 95 17.57 -9.63 -11.59
CA TYR A 95 16.53 -10.52 -11.09
C TYR A 95 15.26 -9.77 -10.67
N LEU A 96 15.33 -8.45 -10.47
CA LEU A 96 14.16 -7.60 -10.23
C LEU A 96 13.55 -7.21 -11.57
N PRO A 97 12.39 -7.77 -11.94
CA PRO A 97 11.80 -7.54 -13.24
C PRO A 97 11.29 -6.09 -13.34
N GLN A 98 11.45 -5.51 -14.53
CA GLN A 98 10.81 -4.25 -14.87
C GLN A 98 9.29 -4.38 -14.70
N SER A 99 8.63 -3.30 -14.31
CA SER A 99 7.20 -3.30 -14.11
C SER A 99 6.54 -1.96 -14.44
N PHE A 100 5.22 -1.99 -14.62
CA PHE A 100 4.39 -0.80 -14.46
C PHE A 100 3.66 -0.89 -13.13
N ARG A 101 3.71 0.19 -12.35
CA ARG A 101 2.86 0.39 -11.18
C ARG A 101 1.64 1.16 -11.62
N VAL A 102 0.46 0.57 -11.42
CA VAL A 102 -0.83 1.17 -11.77
C VAL A 102 -1.48 1.64 -10.48
N LYS A 103 -1.59 2.96 -10.33
CA LYS A 103 -2.42 3.55 -9.27
C LYS A 103 -3.88 3.55 -9.74
N MET A 104 -4.75 3.12 -8.86
CA MET A 104 -6.18 3.07 -9.07
C MET A 104 -6.86 4.11 -8.18
N LYS A 105 -8.09 4.48 -8.55
CA LYS A 105 -8.88 5.46 -7.78
C LYS A 105 -9.26 4.98 -6.38
N ASP A 106 -9.46 3.67 -6.20
CA ASP A 106 -9.91 3.03 -4.97
C ASP A 106 -9.66 1.51 -5.03
N MET A 107 -9.67 0.84 -3.87
CA MET A 107 -9.49 -0.61 -3.77
C MET A 107 -10.62 -1.40 -4.44
N ALA A 108 -11.82 -0.83 -4.55
CA ALA A 108 -12.91 -1.45 -5.28
C ALA A 108 -12.60 -1.55 -6.79
N SER A 109 -11.88 -0.58 -7.36
CA SER A 109 -11.39 -0.59 -8.74
C SER A 109 -10.29 -1.63 -8.94
N VAL A 110 -9.37 -1.76 -7.99
CA VAL A 110 -8.38 -2.86 -7.99
C VAL A 110 -9.09 -4.20 -8.00
N ARG A 111 -10.06 -4.40 -7.10
CA ARG A 111 -10.85 -5.64 -7.01
C ARG A 111 -11.58 -5.95 -8.31
N ARG A 112 -12.23 -4.95 -8.94
CA ARG A 112 -12.91 -5.14 -10.22
C ARG A 112 -11.97 -5.68 -11.30
N VAL A 113 -10.77 -5.11 -11.43
CA VAL A 113 -9.77 -5.56 -12.41
C VAL A 113 -9.25 -6.97 -12.08
N ARG A 114 -8.99 -7.24 -10.79
CA ARG A 114 -8.51 -8.54 -10.31
C ARG A 114 -9.52 -9.67 -10.55
N ASP A 115 -10.79 -9.43 -10.20
CA ASP A 115 -11.85 -10.44 -10.19
C ASP A 115 -12.48 -10.62 -11.58
N ASP A 116 -12.35 -9.64 -12.47
CA ASP A 116 -12.79 -9.75 -13.87
C ASP A 116 -11.77 -10.55 -14.70
N THR A 117 -12.05 -11.86 -14.83
CA THR A 117 -11.26 -12.78 -15.65
C THR A 117 -11.00 -12.28 -17.07
N ALA A 118 -11.98 -11.65 -17.72
CA ALA A 118 -11.81 -11.16 -19.09
C ALA A 118 -10.79 -10.02 -19.17
N THR A 119 -10.83 -9.09 -18.21
CA THR A 119 -9.81 -8.03 -18.10
C THR A 119 -8.44 -8.62 -17.77
N GLY A 120 -8.35 -9.54 -16.81
CA GLY A 120 -7.10 -10.20 -16.46
C GLY A 120 -6.46 -10.95 -17.63
N ASP A 121 -7.25 -11.70 -18.39
CA ASP A 121 -6.78 -12.46 -19.55
C ASP A 121 -6.37 -11.54 -20.69
N ARG A 122 -7.12 -10.45 -20.93
CA ARG A 122 -6.72 -9.42 -21.90
C ARG A 122 -5.35 -8.84 -21.56
N LEU A 123 -5.14 -8.45 -20.30
CA LEU A 123 -3.88 -7.88 -19.84
C LEU A 123 -2.72 -8.87 -19.94
N ARG A 124 -2.92 -10.13 -19.53
CA ARG A 124 -1.92 -11.20 -19.67
C ARG A 124 -1.57 -11.54 -21.13
N ALA A 125 -2.51 -11.32 -22.06
CA ALA A 125 -2.28 -11.53 -23.48
C ALA A 125 -1.51 -10.39 -24.16
N VAL A 126 -1.29 -9.24 -23.50
CA VAL A 126 -0.52 -8.13 -24.07
C VAL A 126 0.95 -8.55 -24.19
N ALA A 127 1.53 -8.38 -25.38
CA ALA A 127 2.92 -8.72 -25.63
C ALA A 127 3.87 -7.97 -24.68
N GLY A 128 4.76 -8.72 -24.02
CA GLY A 128 5.70 -8.17 -23.03
C GLY A 128 5.19 -8.21 -21.59
N VAL A 129 3.91 -8.54 -21.34
CA VAL A 129 3.41 -8.81 -19.98
C VAL A 129 3.82 -10.20 -19.55
N ARG A 130 4.36 -10.29 -18.34
CA ARG A 130 4.75 -11.56 -17.70
C ARG A 130 3.81 -11.95 -16.59
N ASP A 131 3.44 -11.00 -15.72
CA ASP A 131 2.56 -11.28 -14.58
C ASP A 131 1.80 -10.05 -14.08
N LEU A 132 0.67 -10.29 -13.43
CA LEU A 132 -0.17 -9.29 -12.77
C LEU A 132 -0.18 -9.58 -11.27
N VAL A 133 0.38 -8.67 -10.48
CA VAL A 133 0.45 -8.81 -9.03
C VAL A 133 -0.44 -7.78 -8.37
N PHE A 134 -1.51 -8.28 -7.75
CA PHE A 134 -2.46 -7.50 -6.98
C PHE A 134 -2.11 -7.51 -5.48
N PRO A 135 -2.60 -6.54 -4.70
CA PRO A 135 -2.56 -6.63 -3.25
C PRO A 135 -3.20 -7.93 -2.76
N ALA A 136 -2.69 -8.47 -1.64
CA ALA A 136 -3.19 -9.71 -1.04
C ALA A 136 -4.69 -9.64 -0.69
N CYS A 137 -5.20 -8.44 -0.46
CA CYS A 137 -6.58 -8.18 -0.09
C CYS A 137 -7.03 -6.79 -0.56
N THR A 138 -8.34 -6.60 -0.71
CA THR A 138 -8.97 -5.35 -1.18
C THR A 138 -10.12 -4.87 -0.28
N THR A 139 -10.39 -5.59 0.81
CA THR A 139 -11.30 -5.16 1.88
C THR A 139 -10.70 -5.48 3.25
N VAL A 140 -11.18 -4.77 4.28
CA VAL A 140 -10.77 -5.02 5.67
C VAL A 140 -11.04 -6.47 6.09
N GLU A 141 -12.18 -7.04 5.69
CA GLU A 141 -12.52 -8.43 6.04
C GLU A 141 -11.61 -9.44 5.33
N GLU A 142 -11.31 -9.20 4.05
CA GLU A 142 -10.36 -10.01 3.27
C GLU A 142 -8.97 -9.96 3.92
N CYS A 143 -8.47 -8.76 4.23
CA CYS A 143 -7.17 -8.59 4.88
C CYS A 143 -7.12 -9.24 6.26
N ARG A 144 -8.19 -9.14 7.07
CA ARG A 144 -8.26 -9.81 8.36
C ARG A 144 -8.16 -11.32 8.21
N LYS A 145 -8.83 -11.90 7.21
CA LYS A 145 -8.78 -13.34 6.93
C LYS A 145 -7.39 -13.78 6.48
N GLU A 146 -6.76 -13.03 5.57
CA GLU A 146 -5.41 -13.32 5.09
C GLU A 146 -4.38 -13.27 6.24
N LEU A 147 -4.42 -12.23 7.08
CA LEU A 147 -3.49 -12.06 8.19
C LEU A 147 -3.73 -13.03 9.37
N SER A 148 -4.94 -13.58 9.50
CA SER A 148 -5.27 -14.56 10.56
C SER A 148 -5.01 -16.00 10.16
N SER A 149 -4.67 -16.25 8.89
CA SER A 149 -4.32 -17.59 8.41
C SER A 149 -2.88 -17.93 8.85
N PRO A 150 -2.63 -19.09 9.49
CA PRO A 150 -1.28 -19.48 9.88
C PRO A 150 -0.42 -19.58 8.61
N GLY A 151 0.70 -18.84 8.59
CA GLY A 151 1.61 -18.80 7.46
C GLY A 151 2.13 -20.18 7.04
N PRO A 152 2.67 -20.33 5.82
CA PRO A 152 3.22 -21.61 5.37
C PRO A 152 4.26 -22.12 6.37
N ARG A 153 4.08 -23.36 6.82
CA ARG A 153 4.97 -24.09 7.73
C ARG A 153 6.24 -24.55 7.02
#